data_AF-A0A1A0IXE1-F1
#
_entry.id   AF-A0A1A0IXE1-F1
#
_cell.length_a   1.000
_cell.length_b   1.000
_cell.length_c   1.000
_cell.angle_alpha   90.00
_cell.angle_beta   90.00
_cell.angle_gamma   90.00
#
_symmetry.space_group_name_H-M   'P 1'
#
loop_
_entity.id
_entity.type
_entity.pdbx_description
1 polymer ?
#
loop_
_entity_poly.entity_id
_entity_poly.type
_entity_poly.pdbx_seq_one_letter_code
_entity_poly.pdbx_strand_id
1 'polypeptide(L)'
;MLEEYGIGGYVSFLGHVSTKDPTPRARLVTACLQLIVALFFATLAALLEPYRFAAVVAFVAVSGLAVWVRRFGPRGGALGFAAFFPYFLTLLLRLDQSQLPVLWPVIALTVCAGILLRVVALRERPQRQIALLLRECRSAADTALLAAQRATSRSVRPHIERDLARLGGMSLAINNWQSRFDTHRHLDCEPETLADLVVDAQISVEQVCNQLVADRFDNASPTDDGVLPRNALLDAAITDLHTVLAKDIDVEASRAAARRAKRIEAIVDIREAGGLVTLEISRCVRMWHALNELIVSTGEPDLVPPTDPADVHREHHLRRPGLASLGISPPPWKLQPWKLQPWRDWEPTSRLAVQVMFATALASVVGEMIAASRWYWAV
;
A
#
# COMPACT_ATOMS: atom_id res chain seq x y z
N MET A 1 -30.10 9.65 -18.91
CA MET A 1 -29.01 8.75 -19.36
C MET A 1 -27.70 9.49 -19.72
N LEU A 2 -27.57 10.80 -19.48
CA LEU A 2 -26.35 11.59 -19.72
C LEU A 2 -25.62 12.05 -18.44
N GLU A 3 -26.19 11.84 -17.26
CA GLU A 3 -25.61 12.28 -15.98
C GLU A 3 -24.65 11.25 -15.34
N GLU A 4 -24.68 9.98 -15.75
CA GLU A 4 -23.84 8.91 -15.15
C GLU A 4 -22.40 8.85 -15.69
N TYR A 5 -22.12 9.39 -16.89
CA TYR A 5 -20.77 9.38 -17.46
C TYR A 5 -19.86 10.51 -16.94
N GLY A 6 -20.43 11.58 -16.39
CA GLY A 6 -19.64 12.68 -15.79
C GLY A 6 -19.00 12.28 -14.46
N ILE A 7 -19.64 11.37 -13.72
CA ILE A 7 -19.21 10.93 -12.39
C ILE A 7 -17.92 10.10 -12.48
N GLY A 8 -17.79 9.23 -13.51
CA GLY A 8 -16.56 8.45 -13.71
C GLY A 8 -15.32 9.32 -13.98
N GLY A 9 -15.49 10.41 -14.74
CA GLY A 9 -14.44 11.41 -14.98
C GLY A 9 -14.10 12.22 -13.72
N TYR A 10 -15.12 12.67 -12.98
CA TYR A 10 -14.93 13.43 -11.73
C TYR A 10 -14.34 12.60 -10.59
N VAL A 11 -14.71 11.32 -10.47
CA VAL A 11 -14.15 10.38 -9.48
C VAL A 11 -12.70 10.03 -9.84
N SER A 12 -12.38 9.89 -11.13
CA SER A 12 -11.00 9.76 -11.60
C SER A 12 -10.18 11.04 -11.35
N PHE A 13 -10.81 12.21 -11.50
CA PHE A 13 -10.21 13.52 -11.27
C PHE A 13 -9.83 13.75 -9.80
N LEU A 14 -10.69 13.34 -8.85
CA LEU A 14 -10.38 13.36 -7.41
C LEU A 14 -9.30 12.35 -7.01
N GLY A 15 -9.18 11.23 -7.74
CA GLY A 15 -8.14 10.21 -7.52
C GLY A 15 -6.71 10.74 -7.68
N HIS A 16 -6.51 11.79 -8.47
CA HIS A 16 -5.19 12.34 -8.78
C HIS A 16 -4.61 13.24 -7.66
N VAL A 17 -5.43 13.69 -6.70
CA VAL A 17 -4.99 14.56 -5.60
C VAL A 17 -4.34 13.75 -4.47
N SER A 18 -4.40 12.42 -4.48
CA SER A 18 -3.85 11.59 -3.41
C SER A 18 -2.31 11.56 -3.45
N THR A 19 -1.69 12.58 -2.87
CA THR A 19 -0.26 12.65 -2.56
C THR A 19 0.07 11.53 -1.58
N LYS A 20 0.59 10.42 -2.11
CA LYS A 20 1.08 9.26 -1.34
C LYS A 20 2.42 9.60 -0.68
N ASP A 21 2.38 10.50 0.28
CA ASP A 21 3.55 10.84 1.08
C ASP A 21 3.52 10.05 2.39
N PRO A 22 4.55 9.22 2.66
CA PRO A 22 4.53 8.33 3.82
C PRO A 22 4.66 9.10 5.14
N THR A 23 5.32 10.26 5.14
CA THR A 23 5.54 11.05 6.35
C THR A 23 4.67 12.31 6.41
N PRO A 24 4.17 12.71 7.60
CA PRO A 24 3.37 13.91 7.76
C PRO A 24 4.15 15.19 7.38
N ARG A 25 5.48 15.19 7.59
CA ARG A 25 6.35 16.30 7.18
C ARG A 25 6.45 16.40 5.65
N ALA A 26 6.62 15.29 4.95
CA ALA A 26 6.65 15.30 3.49
C ALA A 26 5.30 15.74 2.90
N ARG A 27 4.17 15.31 3.48
CA ARG A 27 2.83 15.78 3.09
C ARG A 27 2.71 17.31 3.19
N LEU A 28 3.20 17.89 4.28
CA LEU A 28 3.16 19.34 4.49
C LEU A 28 4.06 20.08 3.50
N VAL A 29 5.28 19.58 3.25
CA VAL A 29 6.19 20.14 2.25
C VAL A 29 5.56 20.10 0.85
N THR A 30 4.99 18.97 0.44
CA THR A 30 4.31 18.83 -0.85
C THR A 30 3.12 19.79 -0.94
N ALA A 31 2.33 19.93 0.13
CA ALA A 31 1.18 20.82 0.14
C ALA A 31 1.59 22.31 0.06
N CYS A 32 2.63 22.71 0.78
CA CYS A 32 3.21 24.07 0.66
C CYS A 32 3.74 24.30 -0.77
N LEU A 33 4.42 23.33 -1.35
CA LEU A 33 4.93 23.43 -2.72
C LEU A 33 3.78 23.53 -3.74
N GLN A 34 2.70 22.76 -3.55
CA GLN A 34 1.50 22.86 -4.39
C GLN A 34 0.85 24.25 -4.30
N LEU A 35 0.76 24.83 -3.10
CA LEU A 35 0.25 26.20 -2.92
C LEU A 35 1.12 27.22 -3.68
N ILE A 36 2.45 27.13 -3.52
CA ILE A 36 3.39 28.03 -4.19
C ILE A 36 3.27 27.91 -5.72
N VAL A 37 3.24 26.67 -6.24
CA VAL A 37 3.09 26.40 -7.67
C VAL A 37 1.75 26.92 -8.19
N ALA A 38 0.65 26.68 -7.46
CA ALA A 38 -0.68 27.15 -7.84
C ALA A 38 -0.76 28.68 -7.90
N LEU A 39 -0.23 29.36 -6.88
CA LEU A 39 -0.17 30.82 -6.86
C LEU A 39 0.70 31.36 -8.00
N PHE A 40 1.87 30.77 -8.23
CA PHE A 40 2.79 31.19 -9.29
C PHE A 40 2.18 31.05 -10.69
N PHE A 41 1.56 29.91 -11.00
CA PHE A 41 0.98 29.70 -12.33
C PHE A 41 -0.31 30.50 -12.54
N ALA A 42 -1.10 30.73 -11.49
CA ALA A 42 -2.24 31.65 -11.55
C ALA A 42 -1.80 33.11 -11.78
N THR A 43 -0.74 33.58 -11.10
CA THR A 43 -0.21 34.93 -11.33
C THR A 43 0.42 35.08 -12.70
N LEU A 44 1.17 34.06 -13.15
CA LEU A 44 1.76 34.03 -14.48
C LEU A 44 0.68 34.15 -15.57
N ALA A 45 -0.44 33.43 -15.44
CA ALA A 45 -1.56 33.52 -16.38
C ALA A 45 -2.19 34.93 -16.40
N ALA A 46 -2.44 35.54 -15.24
CA ALA A 46 -3.00 36.90 -15.16
C ALA A 46 -2.04 37.97 -15.71
N LEU A 47 -0.73 37.80 -15.52
CA LEU A 47 0.28 38.71 -16.08
C LEU A 47 0.40 38.60 -17.60
N LEU A 48 0.17 37.40 -18.15
CA LEU A 48 0.19 37.11 -19.58
C LEU A 48 -1.13 37.45 -20.30
N GLU A 49 -2.19 37.76 -19.57
CA GLU A 49 -3.52 38.07 -20.11
C GLU A 49 -3.51 39.19 -21.18
N PRO A 50 -2.74 40.30 -21.01
CA PRO A 50 -2.63 41.33 -22.05
C PRO A 50 -1.90 40.84 -23.32
N TYR A 51 -1.06 39.81 -23.19
CA TYR A 51 -0.17 39.31 -24.25
C TYR A 51 -0.65 37.97 -24.79
N ARG A 52 -1.74 38.01 -25.57
CA ARG A 52 -2.44 36.82 -26.12
C ARG A 52 -1.52 35.72 -26.68
N PHE A 53 -0.53 36.07 -27.50
CA PHE A 53 0.40 35.08 -28.07
C PHE A 53 1.30 34.46 -27.00
N ALA A 54 1.80 35.26 -26.07
CA ALA A 54 2.62 34.78 -24.96
C ALA A 54 1.82 33.86 -24.02
N ALA A 55 0.54 34.16 -23.78
CA ALA A 55 -0.35 33.33 -22.98
C ALA A 55 -0.57 31.93 -23.59
N VAL A 56 -0.73 31.83 -24.92
CA VAL A 56 -0.88 30.54 -25.61
C VAL A 56 0.43 29.75 -25.57
N VAL A 57 1.57 30.38 -25.84
CA VAL A 57 2.87 29.72 -25.78
C VAL A 57 3.15 29.19 -24.37
N ALA A 58 2.89 30.01 -23.35
CA ALA A 58 3.02 29.60 -21.96
C ALA A 58 2.03 28.49 -21.59
N PHE A 59 0.78 28.52 -22.08
CA PHE A 59 -0.19 27.46 -21.86
C PHE A 59 0.30 26.10 -22.38
N VAL A 60 0.83 26.08 -23.61
CA VAL A 60 1.41 24.88 -24.21
C VAL A 60 2.60 24.38 -23.38
N ALA A 61 3.49 25.30 -22.96
CA ALA A 61 4.64 24.95 -22.14
C ALA A 61 4.24 24.38 -20.77
N VAL A 62 3.27 25.00 -20.09
CA VAL A 62 2.76 24.56 -18.79
C VAL A 62 2.07 23.19 -18.90
N SER A 63 1.29 22.98 -19.96
CA SER A 63 0.64 21.69 -20.24
C SER A 63 1.67 20.57 -20.42
N GLY A 64 2.70 20.82 -21.23
CA GLY A 64 3.81 19.89 -21.42
C GLY A 64 4.57 19.61 -20.12
N LEU A 65 4.89 20.66 -19.35
CA LEU A 65 5.56 20.54 -18.05
C LEU A 65 4.71 19.72 -17.06
N ALA A 66 3.42 20.00 -16.97
CA ALA A 66 2.50 19.30 -16.07
C ALA A 66 2.44 17.80 -16.36
N VAL A 67 2.55 17.40 -17.63
CA VAL A 67 2.62 16.00 -18.04
C VAL A 67 3.99 15.42 -17.77
N TRP A 68 5.06 16.13 -18.12
CA TRP A 68 6.43 15.68 -17.96
C TRP A 68 6.78 15.40 -16.50
N VAL A 69 6.35 16.28 -15.59
CA VAL A 69 6.61 16.15 -14.14
C VAL A 69 5.93 14.90 -13.54
N ARG A 70 4.88 14.32 -14.19
CA ARG A 70 4.24 13.06 -13.73
C ARG A 70 5.21 11.89 -13.63
N ARG A 71 6.34 11.94 -14.34
CA ARG A 71 7.38 10.89 -14.29
C ARG A 71 8.03 10.75 -12.90
N PHE A 72 8.01 11.80 -12.08
CA PHE A 72 8.60 11.81 -10.73
C PHE A 72 7.64 11.21 -9.66
N GLY A 73 6.71 10.37 -10.09
CA GLY A 73 5.76 9.69 -9.22
C GLY A 73 4.59 10.57 -8.76
N PRO A 74 3.89 10.17 -7.67
CA PRO A 74 2.64 10.80 -7.23
C PRO A 74 2.78 12.30 -6.90
N ARG A 75 3.92 12.71 -6.32
CA ARG A 75 4.21 14.14 -6.05
C ARG A 75 4.24 14.95 -7.34
N GLY A 76 4.89 14.40 -8.36
CA GLY A 76 5.02 15.06 -9.64
C GLY A 76 3.66 15.26 -10.33
N GLY A 77 2.79 14.25 -10.29
CA GLY A 77 1.42 14.39 -10.78
C GLY A 77 0.62 15.48 -10.04
N ALA A 78 0.76 15.54 -8.72
CA ALA A 78 0.08 16.53 -7.89
C ALA A 78 0.58 17.96 -8.14
N LEU A 79 1.88 18.15 -8.39
CA LEU A 79 2.48 19.44 -8.76
C LEU A 79 2.10 19.86 -10.18
N GLY A 80 2.12 18.92 -11.14
CA GLY A 80 1.69 19.21 -12.51
C GLY A 80 0.23 19.66 -12.57
N PHE A 81 -0.64 19.03 -11.78
CA PHE A 81 -2.02 19.47 -11.62
C PHE A 81 -2.12 20.87 -11.00
N ALA A 82 -1.38 21.13 -9.91
CA ALA A 82 -1.31 22.44 -9.27
C ALA A 82 -0.74 23.54 -10.18
N ALA A 83 0.04 23.20 -11.21
CA ALA A 83 0.51 24.15 -12.22
C ALA A 83 -0.53 24.40 -13.30
N PHE A 84 -1.03 23.34 -13.95
CA PHE A 84 -1.91 23.44 -15.10
C PHE A 84 -3.28 24.01 -14.75
N PHE A 85 -3.92 23.51 -13.68
CA PHE A 85 -5.33 23.81 -13.42
C PHE A 85 -5.56 25.29 -13.02
N PRO A 86 -4.77 25.89 -12.11
CA PRO A 86 -4.90 27.31 -11.81
C PRO A 86 -4.56 28.20 -13.00
N TYR A 87 -3.53 27.86 -13.80
CA TYR A 87 -3.20 28.60 -15.03
C TYR A 87 -4.38 28.59 -16.01
N PHE A 88 -4.90 27.39 -16.28
CA PHE A 88 -6.03 27.16 -17.17
C PHE A 88 -7.28 27.91 -16.72
N LEU A 89 -7.65 27.83 -15.44
CA LEU A 89 -8.82 28.52 -14.90
C LEU A 89 -8.67 30.04 -14.96
N THR A 90 -7.47 30.56 -14.69
CA THR A 90 -7.21 32.00 -14.81
C THR A 90 -7.36 32.48 -16.26
N LEU A 91 -6.89 31.70 -17.23
CA LEU A 91 -7.05 32.00 -18.65
C LEU A 91 -8.51 31.87 -19.10
N LEU A 92 -9.21 30.82 -18.64
CA LEU A 92 -10.61 30.55 -18.95
C LEU A 92 -11.54 31.66 -18.43
N LEU A 93 -11.30 32.13 -17.21
CA LEU A 93 -12.09 33.17 -16.55
C LEU A 93 -11.63 34.60 -16.92
N ARG A 94 -10.52 34.73 -17.66
CA ARG A 94 -9.89 36.03 -18.02
C ARG A 94 -9.68 36.93 -16.81
N LEU A 95 -9.07 36.41 -15.75
CA LEU A 95 -8.78 37.27 -14.60
C LEU A 95 -7.65 38.23 -14.94
N ASP A 96 -7.94 39.52 -14.81
CA ASP A 96 -6.98 40.61 -14.91
C ASP A 96 -6.12 40.70 -13.62
N GLN A 97 -4.97 41.37 -13.73
CA GLN A 97 -4.01 41.63 -12.66
C GLN A 97 -4.67 42.33 -11.46
N SER A 98 -5.71 43.13 -11.69
CA SER A 98 -6.50 43.80 -10.64
C SER A 98 -7.24 42.81 -9.72
N GLN A 99 -7.52 41.59 -10.18
CA GLN A 99 -8.24 40.56 -9.41
C GLN A 99 -7.30 39.59 -8.66
N LEU A 100 -5.98 39.69 -8.87
CA LEU A 100 -4.98 38.88 -8.17
C LEU A 100 -5.06 38.97 -6.63
N PRO A 101 -5.29 40.14 -6.01
CA PRO A 101 -5.42 40.25 -4.56
C PRO A 101 -6.59 39.45 -3.99
N VAL A 102 -7.64 39.22 -4.79
CA VAL A 102 -8.80 38.41 -4.42
C VAL A 102 -8.56 36.93 -4.71
N LEU A 103 -7.82 36.60 -5.78
CA LEU A 103 -7.55 35.22 -6.17
C LEU A 103 -6.61 34.50 -5.18
N TRP A 104 -5.58 35.18 -4.69
CA TRP A 104 -4.62 34.60 -3.74
C TRP A 104 -5.26 34.01 -2.47
N PRO A 105 -6.12 34.73 -1.73
CA PRO A 105 -6.75 34.16 -0.54
C PRO A 105 -7.72 33.02 -0.89
N VAL A 106 -8.38 33.03 -2.06
CA VAL A 106 -9.25 31.92 -2.48
C VAL A 106 -8.45 30.63 -2.73
N ILE A 107 -7.34 30.74 -3.46
CA ILE A 107 -6.43 29.61 -3.71
C ILE A 107 -5.85 29.12 -2.38
N ALA A 108 -5.35 30.02 -1.54
CA ALA A 108 -4.81 29.69 -0.23
C ALA A 108 -5.85 28.98 0.65
N LEU A 109 -7.07 29.51 0.70
CA LEU A 109 -8.17 28.93 1.49
C LEU A 109 -8.53 27.53 1.00
N THR A 110 -8.59 27.30 -0.32
CA THR A 110 -8.93 25.99 -0.88
C THR A 110 -7.87 24.95 -0.55
N VAL A 111 -6.59 25.32 -0.70
CA VAL A 111 -5.48 24.42 -0.34
C VAL A 111 -5.44 24.18 1.17
N CYS A 112 -5.58 25.22 2.00
CA CYS A 112 -5.64 25.09 3.46
C CYS A 112 -6.82 24.23 3.93
N ALA A 113 -8.01 24.40 3.35
CA ALA A 113 -9.18 23.58 3.66
C ALA A 113 -8.95 22.11 3.29
N GLY A 114 -8.31 21.84 2.14
CA GLY A 114 -7.93 20.48 1.74
C GLY A 114 -6.92 19.83 2.69
N ILE A 115 -5.92 20.58 3.16
CA ILE A 115 -4.96 20.13 4.17
C ILE A 115 -5.70 19.86 5.50
N LEU A 116 -6.54 20.80 5.93
CA LEU A 116 -7.30 20.68 7.17
C LEU A 116 -8.20 19.45 7.16
N LEU A 117 -8.92 19.20 6.05
CA LEU A 117 -9.74 18.01 5.88
C LEU A 117 -8.89 16.73 6.02
N ARG A 118 -7.70 16.70 5.43
CA ARG A 118 -6.79 15.54 5.56
C ARG A 118 -6.28 15.34 6.98
N VAL A 119 -5.94 16.42 7.68
CA VAL A 119 -5.38 16.35 9.03
C VAL A 119 -6.46 16.04 10.07
N VAL A 120 -7.65 16.61 9.92
CA VAL A 120 -8.76 16.50 10.88
C VAL A 120 -9.65 15.30 10.59
N ALA A 121 -10.14 15.15 9.35
CA ALA A 121 -11.12 14.11 9.01
C ALA A 121 -10.48 12.77 8.62
N LEU A 122 -9.33 12.79 7.94
CA LEU A 122 -8.61 11.59 7.48
C LEU A 122 -7.41 11.25 8.37
N ARG A 123 -7.52 11.45 9.68
CA ARG A 123 -6.46 11.07 10.62
C ARG A 123 -6.28 9.54 10.60
N GLU A 124 -5.34 9.08 9.78
CA GLU A 124 -4.96 7.68 9.66
C GLU A 124 -4.48 7.17 11.03
N ARG A 125 -5.06 6.06 11.50
CA ARG A 125 -4.66 5.36 12.72
C ARG A 125 -3.88 4.09 12.32
N PRO A 126 -2.61 4.21 11.91
CA PRO A 126 -1.86 3.10 11.29
C PRO A 126 -1.78 1.87 12.20
N GLN A 127 -1.58 2.06 13.50
CA GLN A 127 -1.57 0.97 14.49
C GLN A 127 -2.89 0.20 14.56
N ARG A 128 -4.03 0.90 14.53
CA ARG A 128 -5.34 0.24 14.49
C ARG A 128 -5.56 -0.48 13.16
N GLN A 129 -5.09 0.08 12.05
CA GLN A 129 -5.20 -0.55 10.74
C GLN A 129 -4.44 -1.87 10.67
N ILE A 130 -3.17 -1.89 11.09
CA ILE A 130 -2.36 -3.12 11.06
C ILE A 130 -2.87 -4.18 12.06
N ALA A 131 -3.31 -3.76 13.25
CA ALA A 131 -3.91 -4.68 14.22
C ALA A 131 -5.19 -5.33 13.68
N LEU A 132 -6.03 -4.56 12.97
CA LEU A 132 -7.23 -5.08 12.30
C LEU A 132 -6.87 -6.03 11.15
N LEU A 133 -5.92 -5.66 10.29
CA LEU A 133 -5.47 -6.52 9.18
C LEU A 133 -4.92 -7.85 9.68
N LEU A 134 -4.10 -7.84 10.73
CA LEU A 134 -3.54 -9.06 11.32
C LEU A 134 -4.63 -9.91 12.01
N ARG A 135 -5.60 -9.26 12.67
CA ARG A 135 -6.75 -9.96 13.25
C ARG A 135 -7.63 -10.62 12.18
N GLU A 136 -7.91 -9.91 11.09
CA GLU A 136 -8.67 -10.44 9.96
C GLU A 136 -7.91 -11.57 9.24
N CYS A 137 -6.58 -11.44 9.10
CA CYS A 137 -5.69 -12.48 8.59
C CYS A 137 -5.80 -13.75 9.43
N ARG A 138 -5.71 -13.64 10.76
CA ARG A 138 -5.88 -14.77 11.69
C ARG A 138 -7.27 -15.41 11.58
N SER A 139 -8.32 -14.59 11.53
CA SER A 139 -9.69 -15.08 11.40
C SER A 139 -9.90 -15.83 10.07
N ALA A 140 -9.28 -15.36 8.98
CA ALA A 140 -9.34 -16.04 7.68
C ALA A 140 -8.60 -17.40 7.74
N ALA A 141 -7.43 -17.44 8.39
CA ALA A 141 -6.69 -18.69 8.60
C ALA A 141 -7.48 -19.72 9.41
N ASP A 142 -8.05 -19.32 10.56
CA ASP A 142 -8.87 -20.21 11.39
C ASP A 142 -10.10 -20.73 10.61
N THR A 143 -10.74 -19.87 9.82
CA THR A 143 -11.89 -20.26 8.98
C THR A 143 -11.50 -21.32 7.94
N ALA A 144 -10.40 -21.10 7.21
CA ALA A 144 -9.91 -22.04 6.21
C ALA A 144 -9.53 -23.40 6.85
N LEU A 145 -8.86 -23.36 8.00
CA LEU A 145 -8.47 -24.56 8.74
C LEU A 145 -9.67 -25.33 9.27
N LEU A 146 -10.65 -24.64 9.86
CA LEU A 146 -11.89 -25.26 10.32
C LEU A 146 -12.67 -25.89 9.16
N ALA A 147 -12.70 -25.24 8.00
CA ALA A 147 -13.32 -25.79 6.80
C ALA A 147 -12.60 -27.06 6.31
N ALA A 148 -11.27 -27.06 6.31
CA ALA A 148 -10.46 -28.24 5.96
C ALA A 148 -10.65 -29.38 6.97
N GLN A 149 -10.60 -29.10 8.27
CA GLN A 149 -10.80 -30.10 9.32
C GLN A 149 -12.19 -30.73 9.30
N ARG A 150 -13.24 -29.96 8.95
CA ARG A 150 -14.63 -30.44 8.90
C ARG A 150 -15.08 -30.93 7.53
N ALA A 151 -14.21 -30.94 6.52
CA ALA A 151 -14.57 -31.32 5.17
C ALA A 151 -15.12 -32.76 5.08
N THR A 152 -16.40 -32.93 4.80
CA THR A 152 -17.02 -34.26 4.67
C THR A 152 -17.01 -34.78 3.23
N SER A 153 -16.82 -33.89 2.25
CA SER A 153 -16.84 -34.25 0.82
C SER A 153 -15.90 -33.37 -0.02
N ARG A 154 -15.55 -33.84 -1.22
CA ARG A 154 -14.74 -33.10 -2.20
C ARG A 154 -15.38 -31.78 -2.65
N SER A 155 -16.71 -31.61 -2.50
CA SER A 155 -17.41 -30.37 -2.87
C SER A 155 -17.10 -29.18 -1.96
N VAL A 156 -16.42 -29.41 -0.83
CA VAL A 156 -15.95 -28.35 0.09
C VAL A 156 -14.68 -27.67 -0.42
N ARG A 157 -13.92 -28.31 -1.33
CA ARG A 157 -12.62 -27.79 -1.83
C ARG A 157 -12.69 -26.34 -2.36
N PRO A 158 -13.69 -25.95 -3.18
CA PRO A 158 -13.80 -24.57 -3.65
C PRO A 158 -14.08 -23.54 -2.54
N HIS A 159 -14.63 -23.96 -1.40
CA HIS A 159 -14.83 -23.09 -0.23
C HIS A 159 -13.49 -22.82 0.47
N ILE A 160 -12.70 -23.87 0.69
CA ILE A 160 -11.35 -23.78 1.27
C ILE A 160 -10.45 -22.90 0.38
N GLU A 161 -10.46 -23.10 -0.93
CA GLU A 161 -9.70 -22.27 -1.88
C GLU A 161 -10.11 -20.79 -1.82
N ARG A 162 -11.40 -20.49 -1.63
CA ARG A 162 -11.90 -19.12 -1.44
C ARG A 162 -11.40 -18.50 -0.13
N ASP A 163 -11.41 -19.27 0.96
CA ASP A 163 -10.93 -18.80 2.27
C ASP A 163 -9.40 -18.59 2.26
N LEU A 164 -8.64 -19.46 1.58
CA LEU A 164 -7.20 -19.28 1.36
C LEU A 164 -6.91 -18.07 0.45
N ALA A 165 -7.70 -17.85 -0.60
CA ALA A 165 -7.57 -16.65 -1.44
C ALA A 165 -7.83 -15.36 -0.64
N ARG A 166 -8.78 -15.39 0.31
CA ARG A 166 -9.02 -14.29 1.24
C ARG A 166 -7.82 -14.04 2.15
N LEU A 167 -7.17 -15.09 2.66
CA LEU A 167 -5.94 -14.99 3.44
C LEU A 167 -4.81 -14.32 2.63
N GLY A 168 -4.59 -14.74 1.38
CA GLY A 168 -3.63 -14.10 0.48
C GLY A 168 -3.95 -12.63 0.21
N GLY A 169 -5.24 -12.28 0.10
CA GLY A 169 -5.68 -10.89 0.02
C GLY A 169 -5.31 -10.05 1.25
N MET A 170 -5.36 -10.63 2.45
CA MET A 170 -4.93 -9.95 3.68
C MET A 170 -3.41 -9.77 3.74
N SER A 171 -2.64 -10.76 3.31
CA SER A 171 -1.18 -10.66 3.16
C SER A 171 -0.79 -9.49 2.25
N LEU A 172 -1.46 -9.37 1.10
CA LEU A 172 -1.25 -8.24 0.18
C LEU A 172 -1.66 -6.89 0.80
N ALA A 173 -2.76 -6.85 1.57
CA ALA A 173 -3.19 -5.65 2.26
C ALA A 173 -2.17 -5.20 3.33
N ILE A 174 -1.54 -6.14 4.03
CA ILE A 174 -0.45 -5.89 4.97
C ILE A 174 0.78 -5.35 4.24
N ASN A 175 1.18 -5.95 3.11
CA ASN A 175 2.28 -5.45 2.29
C ASN A 175 2.02 -4.02 1.76
N ASN A 176 0.78 -3.75 1.32
CA ASN A 176 0.38 -2.40 0.91
C ASN A 176 0.44 -1.40 2.08
N TRP A 177 0.05 -1.84 3.29
CA TRP A 177 0.22 -1.03 4.49
C TRP A 177 1.70 -0.71 4.76
N GLN A 178 2.62 -1.69 4.64
CA GLN A 178 4.07 -1.46 4.77
C GLN A 178 4.61 -0.47 3.72
N SER A 179 4.04 -0.46 2.51
CA SER A 179 4.43 0.52 1.48
C SER A 179 4.00 1.96 1.81
N ARG A 180 2.98 2.12 2.67
CA ARG A 180 2.39 3.42 3.03
C ARG A 180 2.93 3.96 4.35
N PHE A 181 3.27 3.08 5.29
CA PHE A 181 3.67 3.44 6.65
C PHE A 181 5.02 2.81 7.00
N ASP A 182 5.80 3.54 7.77
CA ASP A 182 7.07 3.03 8.29
C ASP A 182 6.80 1.92 9.32
N THR A 183 7.20 0.70 8.98
CA THR A 183 6.91 -0.50 9.80
C THR A 183 7.61 -0.38 11.15
N HIS A 184 8.90 -0.02 11.16
CA HIS A 184 9.70 0.12 12.39
C HIS A 184 9.12 1.18 13.33
N ARG A 185 8.42 2.19 12.81
CA ARG A 185 7.79 3.23 13.64
C ARG A 185 6.54 2.73 14.38
N HIS A 186 5.87 1.71 13.85
CA HIS A 186 4.55 1.27 14.31
C HIS A 186 4.55 -0.14 14.89
N LEU A 187 5.53 -0.95 14.50
CA LEU A 187 5.86 -2.28 14.99
C LEU A 187 7.34 -2.28 15.35
N ASP A 188 7.70 -2.93 16.45
CA ASP A 188 9.09 -3.08 16.89
C ASP A 188 9.81 -4.16 16.05
N CYS A 189 9.72 -4.06 14.72
CA CYS A 189 10.33 -4.99 13.77
C CYS A 189 10.67 -4.33 12.44
N GLU A 190 11.60 -4.95 11.72
CA GLU A 190 11.95 -4.56 10.35
C GLU A 190 10.82 -4.93 9.36
N PRO A 191 10.64 -4.16 8.26
CA PRO A 191 9.64 -4.46 7.23
C PRO A 191 9.79 -5.87 6.65
N GLU A 192 11.03 -6.29 6.42
CA GLU A 192 11.38 -7.61 5.88
C GLU A 192 10.92 -8.73 6.81
N THR A 193 11.16 -8.60 8.11
CA THR A 193 10.74 -9.58 9.12
C THR A 193 9.22 -9.74 9.16
N LEU A 194 8.46 -8.64 9.06
CA LEU A 194 7.00 -8.74 9.02
C LEU A 194 6.52 -9.40 7.71
N ALA A 195 7.12 -9.03 6.57
CA ALA A 195 6.75 -9.62 5.28
C ALA A 195 7.01 -11.13 5.26
N ASP A 196 8.18 -11.56 5.71
CA ASP A 196 8.56 -12.97 5.80
C ASP A 196 7.62 -13.75 6.72
N LEU A 197 7.35 -13.24 7.93
CA LEU A 197 6.45 -13.89 8.88
C LEU A 197 5.02 -14.03 8.36
N VAL A 198 4.48 -13.02 7.67
CA VAL A 198 3.12 -13.05 7.12
C VAL A 198 3.04 -14.06 5.96
N VAL A 199 4.05 -14.10 5.09
CA VAL A 199 4.11 -15.06 3.97
C VAL A 199 4.31 -16.49 4.50
N ASP A 200 5.20 -16.70 5.46
CA ASP A 200 5.41 -18.02 6.09
C ASP A 200 4.15 -18.50 6.82
N ALA A 201 3.43 -17.60 7.51
CA ALA A 201 2.15 -17.91 8.13
C ALA A 201 1.05 -18.25 7.10
N GLN A 202 1.03 -17.57 5.96
CA GLN A 202 0.11 -17.89 4.86
C GLN A 202 0.40 -19.26 4.26
N ILE A 203 1.65 -19.49 3.84
CA ILE A 203 2.07 -20.74 3.19
C ILE A 203 1.84 -21.93 4.12
N SER A 204 2.15 -21.80 5.41
CA SER A 204 1.92 -22.89 6.37
C SER A 204 0.43 -23.25 6.50
N VAL A 205 -0.48 -22.26 6.48
CA VAL A 205 -1.94 -22.53 6.51
C VAL A 205 -2.40 -23.20 5.22
N GLU A 206 -1.94 -22.73 4.06
CA GLU A 206 -2.25 -23.34 2.76
C GLU A 206 -1.78 -24.80 2.72
N GLN A 207 -0.56 -25.06 3.18
CA GLN A 207 0.03 -26.39 3.21
C GLN A 207 -0.74 -27.32 4.16
N VAL A 208 -1.07 -26.87 5.38
CA VAL A 208 -1.89 -27.65 6.34
C VAL A 208 -3.27 -27.95 5.77
N CYS A 209 -3.96 -26.96 5.19
CA CYS A 209 -5.29 -27.17 4.59
C CYS A 209 -5.24 -28.20 3.46
N ASN A 210 -4.25 -28.07 2.56
CA ASN A 210 -4.09 -28.98 1.44
C ASN A 210 -3.74 -30.40 1.90
N GLN A 211 -2.89 -30.56 2.90
CA GLN A 211 -2.56 -31.89 3.43
C GLN A 211 -3.75 -32.53 4.16
N LEU A 212 -4.51 -31.78 4.95
CA LEU A 212 -5.73 -32.30 5.62
C LEU A 212 -6.76 -32.81 4.61
N VAL A 213 -6.92 -32.12 3.48
CA VAL A 213 -7.83 -32.53 2.39
C VAL A 213 -7.26 -33.73 1.63
N ALA A 214 -5.96 -33.73 1.31
CA ALA A 214 -5.31 -34.82 0.58
C ALA A 214 -5.33 -36.14 1.36
N ASP A 215 -4.99 -36.10 2.64
CA ASP A 215 -5.01 -37.29 3.52
C ASP A 215 -6.43 -37.86 3.66
N ARG A 216 -7.44 -36.99 3.63
CA ARG A 216 -8.84 -37.41 3.76
C ARG A 216 -9.45 -37.98 2.48
N PHE A 217 -9.13 -37.43 1.31
CA PHE A 217 -9.85 -37.76 0.08
C PHE A 217 -8.99 -38.39 -1.01
N ASP A 218 -7.69 -38.11 -1.06
CA ASP A 218 -6.81 -38.53 -2.15
C ASP A 218 -5.91 -39.71 -1.75
N ASN A 219 -5.49 -39.77 -0.48
CA ASN A 219 -4.67 -40.86 0.06
C ASN A 219 -5.46 -41.90 0.86
N ALA A 220 -6.77 -41.70 1.05
CA ALA A 220 -7.62 -42.61 1.82
C ALA A 220 -7.83 -43.95 1.08
N SER A 221 -7.66 -45.07 1.80
CA SER A 221 -7.99 -46.40 1.29
C SER A 221 -9.50 -46.50 1.03
N PRO A 222 -10.00 -47.26 0.03
CA PRO A 222 -11.44 -47.39 -0.28
C PRO A 222 -12.31 -47.90 0.88
N THR A 223 -11.69 -48.42 1.94
CA THR A 223 -12.32 -48.95 3.16
C THR A 223 -12.28 -47.98 4.35
N ASP A 224 -11.70 -46.80 4.18
CA ASP A 224 -11.51 -45.81 5.25
C ASP A 224 -12.62 -44.74 5.16
N ASP A 225 -13.33 -44.50 6.27
CA ASP A 225 -14.52 -43.63 6.32
C ASP A 225 -14.19 -42.12 6.19
N GLY A 226 -12.97 -41.77 5.73
CA GLY A 226 -12.50 -40.39 5.61
C GLY A 226 -12.24 -39.71 6.96
N VAL A 227 -12.03 -40.49 8.02
CA VAL A 227 -11.74 -39.97 9.37
C VAL A 227 -10.24 -39.70 9.47
N LEU A 228 -9.84 -38.54 10.01
CA LEU A 228 -8.42 -38.25 10.27
C LEU A 228 -7.81 -39.36 11.14
N PRO A 229 -6.56 -39.78 10.90
CA PRO A 229 -5.90 -40.77 11.74
C PRO A 229 -5.88 -40.27 13.19
N ARG A 230 -6.44 -41.06 14.12
CA ARG A 230 -6.46 -40.73 15.55
C ARG A 230 -5.05 -40.86 16.11
N ASN A 231 -4.32 -39.74 16.13
CA ASN A 231 -3.00 -39.63 16.71
C ASN A 231 -3.04 -38.57 17.83
N ALA A 232 -2.66 -38.94 19.05
CA ALA A 232 -2.66 -38.02 20.19
C ALA A 232 -1.78 -36.79 19.95
N LEU A 233 -0.69 -36.93 19.17
CA LEU A 233 0.16 -35.80 18.77
C LEU A 233 -0.55 -34.87 17.78
N LEU A 234 -1.34 -35.42 16.86
CA LEU A 234 -2.13 -34.63 15.90
C LEU A 234 -3.22 -33.84 16.62
N ASP A 235 -3.97 -34.47 17.54
CA ASP A 235 -5.02 -33.81 18.33
C ASP A 235 -4.44 -32.68 19.20
N ALA A 236 -3.27 -32.92 19.81
CA ALA A 236 -2.55 -31.90 20.57
C ALA A 236 -2.10 -30.73 19.66
N ALA A 237 -1.54 -31.03 18.49
CA ALA A 237 -1.10 -30.01 17.53
C ALA A 237 -2.28 -29.16 17.00
N ILE A 238 -3.43 -29.79 16.68
CA ILE A 238 -4.66 -29.08 16.28
C ILE A 238 -5.16 -28.16 17.40
N THR A 239 -5.16 -28.64 18.64
CA THR A 239 -5.56 -27.84 19.80
C THR A 239 -4.63 -26.62 19.99
N ASP A 240 -3.33 -26.82 19.84
CA ASP A 240 -2.34 -25.76 19.89
C ASP A 240 -2.53 -24.74 18.76
N LEU A 241 -2.90 -25.19 17.56
CA LEU A 241 -3.19 -24.31 16.41
C LEU A 241 -4.40 -23.42 16.68
N HIS A 242 -5.52 -23.98 17.16
CA HIS A 242 -6.69 -23.18 17.53
C HIS A 242 -6.40 -22.21 18.67
N THR A 243 -5.52 -22.58 19.61
CA THR A 243 -5.10 -21.69 20.70
C THR A 243 -4.39 -20.44 20.15
N VAL A 244 -3.50 -20.61 19.18
CA VAL A 244 -2.74 -19.48 18.59
C VAL A 244 -3.60 -18.67 17.61
N LEU A 245 -4.57 -19.30 16.96
CA LEU A 245 -5.49 -18.66 16.01
C LEU A 245 -6.74 -18.04 16.68
N ALA A 246 -6.87 -18.17 18.00
CA ALA A 246 -8.01 -17.65 18.74
C ALA A 246 -8.24 -16.14 18.51
N LYS A 247 -9.52 -15.75 18.57
CA LYS A 247 -9.96 -14.36 18.36
C LYS A 247 -9.31 -13.39 19.33
N ASP A 248 -9.16 -13.80 20.59
CA ASP A 248 -8.53 -13.04 21.67
C ASP A 248 -7.21 -13.73 22.03
N ILE A 249 -6.12 -12.96 22.01
CA ILE A 249 -4.76 -13.51 22.18
C ILE A 249 -4.48 -13.66 23.67
N ASP A 250 -4.47 -14.88 24.17
CA ASP A 250 -3.79 -15.20 25.43
C ASP A 250 -2.30 -15.46 25.13
N VAL A 251 -1.46 -14.51 25.54
CA VAL A 251 -0.01 -14.53 25.28
C VAL A 251 0.67 -15.75 25.90
N GLU A 252 0.27 -16.12 27.12
CA GLU A 252 0.92 -17.23 27.83
C GLU A 252 0.44 -18.57 27.27
N ALA A 253 -0.86 -18.70 26.94
CA ALA A 253 -1.36 -19.89 26.26
C ALA A 253 -0.74 -20.06 24.86
N SER A 254 -0.61 -18.97 24.09
CA SER A 254 0.06 -18.93 22.79
C SER A 254 1.53 -19.36 22.89
N ARG A 255 2.26 -18.84 23.90
CA ARG A 255 3.65 -19.23 24.18
C ARG A 255 3.77 -20.68 24.64
N ALA A 256 2.84 -21.16 25.45
CA ALA A 256 2.80 -22.56 25.89
C ALA A 256 2.55 -23.52 24.70
N ALA A 257 1.64 -23.16 23.79
CA ALA A 257 1.38 -23.87 22.55
C ALA A 257 2.62 -23.91 21.64
N ALA A 258 3.30 -22.78 21.43
CA ALA A 258 4.53 -22.74 20.64
C ALA A 258 5.66 -23.60 21.24
N ARG A 259 5.79 -23.63 22.58
CA ARG A 259 6.73 -24.52 23.28
C ARG A 259 6.38 -26.00 23.11
N ARG A 260 5.09 -26.36 23.09
CA ARG A 260 4.62 -27.73 22.83
C ARG A 260 4.87 -28.12 21.39
N ALA A 261 4.48 -27.29 20.43
CA ALA A 261 4.72 -27.50 19.00
C ALA A 261 6.21 -27.74 18.70
N LYS A 262 7.12 -26.94 19.27
CA LYS A 262 8.57 -27.17 19.13
C LYS A 262 9.04 -28.54 19.64
N ARG A 263 8.41 -29.07 20.71
CA ARG A 263 8.71 -30.42 21.20
C ARG A 263 8.15 -31.49 20.27
N ILE A 264 6.94 -31.30 19.76
CA ILE A 264 6.30 -32.22 18.81
C ILE A 264 7.16 -32.33 17.54
N GLU A 265 7.66 -31.22 17.01
CA GLU A 265 8.57 -31.20 15.84
C GLU A 265 9.84 -32.04 16.05
N ALA A 266 10.34 -32.16 17.29
CA ALA A 266 11.54 -32.92 17.59
C ALA A 266 11.32 -34.44 17.71
N ILE A 267 10.07 -34.87 17.93
CA ILE A 267 9.73 -36.28 18.21
C ILE A 267 8.86 -36.93 17.13
N VAL A 268 8.23 -36.14 16.25
CA VAL A 268 7.30 -36.64 15.24
C VAL A 268 8.03 -37.42 14.15
N ASP A 269 7.60 -38.64 13.86
CA ASP A 269 8.06 -39.40 12.70
C ASP A 269 7.14 -39.13 11.51
N ILE A 270 7.69 -38.56 10.44
CA ILE A 270 6.98 -38.23 9.20
C ILE A 270 6.44 -39.50 8.50
N ARG A 271 7.04 -40.67 8.79
CA ARG A 271 6.64 -41.97 8.21
C ARG A 271 5.36 -42.54 8.82
N GLU A 272 4.99 -42.08 10.01
CA GLU A 272 3.76 -42.52 10.69
C GLU A 272 2.51 -41.86 10.11
N ALA A 273 1.36 -42.52 10.24
CA ALA A 273 0.08 -41.98 9.80
C ALA A 273 -0.21 -40.63 10.51
N GLY A 274 -0.39 -39.58 9.72
CA GLY A 274 -0.59 -38.22 10.23
C GLY A 274 0.68 -37.51 10.74
N GLY A 275 1.86 -38.12 10.65
CA GLY A 275 3.12 -37.52 11.10
C GLY A 275 3.51 -36.26 10.34
N LEU A 276 3.36 -36.27 9.01
CA LEU A 276 3.60 -35.08 8.17
C LEU A 276 2.68 -33.92 8.52
N VAL A 277 1.36 -34.17 8.62
CA VAL A 277 0.36 -33.15 9.00
C VAL A 277 0.65 -32.59 10.38
N THR A 278 1.03 -33.45 11.33
CA THR A 278 1.40 -33.03 12.69
C THR A 278 2.61 -32.09 12.70
N LEU A 279 3.62 -32.37 11.88
CA LEU A 279 4.80 -31.52 11.71
C LEU A 279 4.42 -30.15 11.14
N GLU A 280 3.61 -30.12 10.07
CA GLU A 280 3.21 -28.88 9.41
C GLU A 280 2.33 -28.01 10.32
N ILE A 281 1.39 -28.63 11.06
CA ILE A 281 0.59 -27.91 12.06
C ILE A 281 1.50 -27.32 13.15
N SER A 282 2.47 -28.06 13.64
CA SER A 282 3.40 -27.56 14.67
C SER A 282 4.23 -26.38 14.18
N ARG A 283 4.70 -26.42 12.92
CA ARG A 283 5.38 -25.29 12.29
C ARG A 283 4.46 -24.08 12.17
N CYS A 284 3.22 -24.31 11.71
CA CYS A 284 2.18 -23.29 11.60
C CYS A 284 1.91 -22.61 12.96
N VAL A 285 1.79 -23.38 14.05
CA VAL A 285 1.65 -22.86 15.43
C VAL A 285 2.77 -21.87 15.77
N ARG A 286 4.03 -22.21 15.46
CA ARG A 286 5.16 -21.32 15.76
C ARG A 286 5.16 -20.03 14.94
N MET A 287 4.81 -20.10 13.65
CA MET A 287 4.75 -18.92 12.78
C MET A 287 3.68 -17.94 13.24
N TRP A 288 2.48 -18.45 13.54
CA TRP A 288 1.40 -17.63 14.07
C TRP A 288 1.68 -17.11 15.49
N HIS A 289 2.43 -17.86 16.31
CA HIS A 289 2.89 -17.36 17.60
C HIS A 289 3.86 -16.18 17.45
N ALA A 290 4.85 -16.29 16.56
CA ALA A 290 5.78 -15.19 16.28
C ALA A 290 5.04 -13.93 15.79
N LEU A 291 4.03 -14.10 14.94
CA LEU A 291 3.17 -13.00 14.50
C LEU A 291 2.32 -12.41 15.66
N ASN A 292 1.85 -13.24 16.59
CA ASN A 292 1.12 -12.79 17.78
C ASN A 292 2.01 -11.98 18.74
N GLU A 293 3.28 -12.35 18.92
CA GLU A 293 4.21 -11.57 19.74
C GLU A 293 4.43 -10.15 19.19
N LEU A 294 4.48 -9.99 17.86
CA LEU A 294 4.55 -8.67 17.22
C LEU A 294 3.30 -7.81 17.45
N ILE A 295 2.12 -8.42 17.57
CA ILE A 295 0.87 -7.69 17.81
C ILE A 295 0.81 -7.22 19.26
N VAL A 296 1.18 -8.09 20.19
CA VAL A 296 1.15 -7.81 21.63
C VAL A 296 2.14 -6.70 22.00
N SER A 297 3.34 -6.70 21.39
CA SER A 297 4.32 -5.62 21.60
C SER A 297 3.82 -4.25 21.10
N THR A 298 2.80 -4.22 20.23
CA THR A 298 2.18 -2.97 19.73
C THR A 298 0.92 -2.53 20.48
N GLY A 299 0.43 -3.33 21.43
CA GLY A 299 -0.78 -3.04 22.20
C GLY A 299 -0.59 -1.94 23.25
N GLU A 300 -1.09 -0.75 22.94
CA GLU A 300 -1.47 0.41 23.80
C GLU A 300 -0.71 0.64 25.14
N PRO A 301 0.07 1.74 25.27
CA PRO A 301 0.72 2.15 26.51
C PRO A 301 -0.28 2.83 27.45
N ASP A 302 -0.95 2.07 28.30
CA ASP A 302 -1.52 2.61 29.53
C ASP A 302 -0.72 2.08 30.74
N LEU A 303 -0.10 3.02 31.47
CA LEU A 303 0.61 2.88 32.75
C LEU A 303 2.01 2.22 32.80
N VAL A 304 2.99 2.72 32.04
CA VAL A 304 4.40 2.64 32.48
C VAL A 304 5.05 4.03 32.37
N PRO A 305 5.51 4.64 33.48
CA PRO A 305 6.25 5.89 33.41
C PRO A 305 7.58 5.66 32.67
N PRO A 306 8.12 6.68 31.97
CA PRO A 306 9.26 6.49 31.08
C PRO A 306 10.42 5.87 31.84
N THR A 307 10.78 4.66 31.45
CA THR A 307 12.02 4.02 31.89
C THR A 307 13.17 4.71 31.18
N ASP A 308 14.23 4.95 31.94
CA ASP A 308 15.41 5.73 31.55
C ASP A 308 15.93 5.31 30.16
N PRO A 309 16.12 6.24 29.20
CA PRO A 309 16.68 5.95 27.87
C PRO A 309 18.09 5.31 27.90
N ALA A 310 18.73 5.23 29.06
CA ALA A 310 20.03 4.59 29.24
C ALA A 310 20.03 3.05 29.16
N ASP A 311 18.88 2.37 29.32
CA ASP A 311 18.85 0.89 29.32
C ASP A 311 18.59 0.27 27.93
N VAL A 312 17.82 0.92 27.06
CA VAL A 312 17.51 0.40 25.70
C VAL A 312 18.76 0.41 24.80
N HIS A 313 19.68 1.35 25.00
CA HIS A 313 20.93 1.40 24.24
C HIS A 313 21.93 0.30 24.63
N ARG A 314 21.78 -0.35 25.79
CA ARG A 314 22.78 -1.33 26.28
C ARG A 314 22.57 -2.73 25.70
N GLU A 315 21.35 -3.08 25.27
CA GLU A 315 21.05 -4.41 24.73
C GLU A 315 21.25 -4.53 23.20
N HIS A 316 21.01 -3.47 22.43
CA HIS A 316 21.12 -3.52 20.95
C HIS A 316 22.56 -3.69 20.42
N HIS A 317 23.58 -3.39 21.21
CA HIS A 317 24.98 -3.50 20.78
C HIS A 317 25.57 -4.92 20.87
N LEU A 318 24.88 -5.88 21.49
CA LEU A 318 25.46 -7.21 21.78
C LEU A 318 25.03 -8.34 20.83
N ARG A 319 24.20 -8.08 19.79
CA ARG A 319 23.78 -9.12 18.84
C ARG A 319 23.89 -8.70 17.37
N ARG A 320 25.12 -8.61 16.84
CA ARG A 320 25.39 -8.77 15.40
C ARG A 320 26.75 -9.43 15.17
N PRO A 321 26.80 -10.69 14.69
CA PRO A 321 27.91 -11.16 13.86
C PRO A 321 27.75 -10.55 12.46
N GLY A 322 28.84 -10.04 11.88
CA GLY A 322 28.86 -9.21 10.68
C GLY A 322 28.31 -9.89 9.41
N LEU A 323 27.42 -9.16 8.72
CA LEU A 323 26.91 -9.45 7.36
C LEU A 323 27.59 -8.55 6.32
N ALA A 324 28.91 -8.34 6.47
CA ALA A 324 29.72 -7.53 5.56
C ALA A 324 30.12 -8.26 4.26
N SER A 325 29.34 -9.24 3.78
CA SER A 325 29.74 -10.08 2.63
C SER A 325 28.69 -10.31 1.55
N LEU A 326 27.53 -9.64 1.56
CA LEU A 326 26.63 -9.64 0.41
C LEU A 326 26.79 -8.35 -0.39
N GLY A 327 27.64 -8.42 -1.43
CA GLY A 327 27.97 -7.33 -2.35
C GLY A 327 26.77 -6.84 -3.17
N ILE A 328 25.86 -6.10 -2.54
CA ILE A 328 24.83 -5.34 -3.23
C ILE A 328 25.48 -4.03 -3.68
N SER A 329 25.82 -3.96 -4.97
CA SER A 329 26.28 -2.71 -5.59
C SER A 329 25.15 -1.66 -5.52
N PRO A 330 25.46 -0.39 -5.17
CA PRO A 330 24.47 0.68 -5.21
C PRO A 330 23.95 0.93 -6.64
N PRO A 331 22.67 1.35 -6.81
CA PRO A 331 22.06 1.53 -8.13
C PRO A 331 22.77 2.63 -8.94
N PRO A 332 22.91 2.46 -10.26
CA PRO A 332 23.69 3.38 -11.08
C PRO A 332 22.82 4.58 -11.50
N TRP A 333 22.69 5.60 -10.66
CA TRP A 333 22.23 6.91 -11.14
C TRP A 333 23.38 7.70 -11.80
N LYS A 334 24.25 7.04 -12.57
CA LYS A 334 25.25 7.76 -13.38
C LYS A 334 24.50 8.71 -14.30
N LEU A 335 24.64 10.01 -14.03
CA LEU A 335 24.21 11.10 -14.90
C LEU A 335 24.91 10.89 -16.25
N GLN A 336 24.23 10.22 -17.19
CA GLN A 336 24.73 10.07 -18.54
C GLN A 336 24.74 11.45 -19.21
N PRO A 337 25.82 11.83 -19.89
CA PRO A 337 25.86 13.07 -20.66
C PRO A 337 24.78 13.02 -21.74
N TRP A 338 24.09 14.14 -21.94
CA TRP A 338 22.97 14.37 -22.86
C TRP A 338 23.38 14.03 -24.31
N LYS A 339 23.24 12.76 -24.71
CA LYS A 339 23.25 12.36 -26.12
C LYS A 339 21.83 12.55 -26.67
N LEU A 340 21.72 13.20 -27.82
CA LEU A 340 20.46 13.31 -28.57
C LEU A 340 19.99 11.90 -28.96
N GLN A 341 19.12 11.31 -28.14
CA GLN A 341 18.54 10.00 -28.40
C GLN A 341 17.44 10.10 -29.47
N PRO A 342 17.32 9.10 -30.36
CA PRO A 342 16.20 9.00 -31.29
C PRO A 342 14.85 9.05 -30.54
N TRP A 343 13.83 9.67 -31.13
CA TRP A 343 12.50 9.84 -30.53
C TRP A 343 11.87 8.54 -29.99
N ARG A 344 12.18 7.40 -30.62
CA ARG A 344 11.71 6.06 -30.19
C ARG A 344 12.28 5.61 -28.85
N ASP A 345 13.42 6.14 -28.43
CA ASP A 345 14.13 5.71 -27.22
C ASP A 345 13.85 6.63 -26.02
N TRP A 346 13.07 7.69 -26.22
CA TRP A 346 12.67 8.60 -25.13
C TRP A 346 11.76 7.90 -24.12
N GLU A 347 11.85 8.29 -22.85
CA GLU A 347 10.90 7.85 -21.83
C GLU A 347 9.45 8.09 -22.30
N PRO A 348 8.51 7.13 -22.06
CA PRO A 348 7.12 7.25 -22.51
C PRO A 348 6.45 8.57 -22.10
N THR A 349 6.77 9.07 -20.91
CA THR A 349 6.26 10.34 -20.35
C THR A 349 6.77 11.56 -21.12
N SER A 350 8.02 11.56 -21.57
CA SER A 350 8.59 12.64 -22.37
C SER A 350 7.93 12.71 -23.75
N ARG A 351 7.66 11.56 -24.37
CA ARG A 351 6.91 11.50 -25.64
C ARG A 351 5.48 12.00 -25.47
N LEU A 352 4.81 11.57 -24.39
CA LEU A 352 3.45 12.00 -24.09
C LEU A 352 3.38 13.51 -23.81
N ALA A 353 4.38 14.07 -23.12
CA ALA A 353 4.48 15.52 -22.90
C ALA A 353 4.55 16.29 -24.22
N VAL A 354 5.40 15.87 -25.17
CA VAL A 354 5.49 16.54 -26.48
C VAL A 354 4.24 16.31 -27.33
N GLN A 355 3.63 15.12 -27.27
CA GLN A 355 2.34 14.87 -27.92
C GLN A 355 1.25 15.80 -27.40
N VAL A 356 1.19 16.00 -26.08
CA VAL A 356 0.26 16.94 -25.46
C VAL A 356 0.58 18.37 -25.89
N MET A 357 1.85 18.80 -25.87
CA MET A 357 2.22 20.14 -26.35
C MET A 357 1.78 20.37 -27.80
N PHE A 358 2.00 19.40 -28.68
CA PHE A 358 1.59 19.49 -30.09
C PHE A 358 0.07 19.55 -30.23
N ALA A 359 -0.66 18.69 -29.50
CA ALA A 359 -2.12 18.68 -29.49
C ALA A 359 -2.70 19.99 -28.95
N THR A 360 -2.16 20.51 -27.84
CA THR A 360 -2.55 21.79 -27.25
C THR A 360 -2.29 22.94 -28.21
N ALA A 361 -1.11 23.00 -28.85
CA ALA A 361 -0.79 24.03 -29.83
C ALA A 361 -1.75 23.99 -31.03
N LEU A 362 -2.02 22.80 -31.57
CA LEU A 362 -2.98 22.63 -32.67
C LEU A 362 -4.38 23.06 -32.27
N ALA A 363 -4.85 22.66 -31.09
CA ALA A 363 -6.16 23.03 -30.56
C ALA A 363 -6.29 24.55 -30.37
N SER A 364 -5.25 25.21 -29.84
CA SER A 364 -5.23 26.67 -29.70
C SER A 364 -5.32 27.38 -31.05
N VAL A 365 -4.55 26.93 -32.06
CA VAL A 365 -4.58 27.52 -33.42
C VAL A 365 -5.94 27.31 -34.07
N VAL A 366 -6.49 26.08 -34.04
CA VAL A 366 -7.80 25.77 -34.63
C VAL A 366 -8.92 26.53 -33.92
N GLY A 367 -8.87 26.64 -32.59
CA GLY A 367 -9.80 27.43 -31.80
C GLY A 367 -9.80 28.91 -32.19
N GLU A 368 -8.60 29.46 -32.45
CA GLU A 368 -8.44 30.84 -32.92
C GLU A 368 -9.02 31.04 -34.33
N MET A 369 -8.87 30.06 -35.22
CA MET A 369 -9.41 30.11 -36.59
C MET A 369 -10.94 30.00 -36.65
N ILE A 370 -11.56 29.21 -35.76
CA ILE A 370 -13.02 28.99 -35.78
C ILE A 370 -13.79 30.17 -35.20
N ALA A 371 -13.25 30.86 -34.18
CA ALA A 371 -13.97 31.94 -33.50
C ALA A 371 -13.04 33.10 -33.11
N ALA A 372 -12.57 33.84 -34.10
CA ALA A 372 -11.76 35.05 -33.90
C ALA A 372 -12.42 36.08 -32.96
N SER A 373 -13.76 36.09 -32.85
CA SER A 373 -14.56 37.03 -32.05
C SER A 373 -15.12 36.48 -30.73
N ARG A 374 -15.14 35.16 -30.50
CA ARG A 374 -15.69 34.54 -29.27
C ARG A 374 -14.83 33.36 -28.82
N TRP A 375 -13.87 33.69 -27.97
CA TRP A 375 -12.84 32.83 -27.40
C TRP A 375 -13.31 32.06 -26.15
N TYR A 376 -14.27 31.14 -26.29
CA TYR A 376 -14.75 30.31 -25.18
C TYR A 376 -14.34 28.82 -25.30
N TRP A 377 -13.67 28.43 -26.39
CA TRP A 377 -13.25 27.04 -26.64
C TRP A 377 -11.75 26.83 -26.85
N ALA A 378 -10.94 27.90 -26.90
CA ALA A 378 -9.47 27.77 -26.97
C ALA A 378 -8.87 27.66 -25.56
N VAL A 379 -9.51 26.87 -24.70
CA VAL A 379 -9.03 26.50 -23.36
C VAL A 379 -9.48 25.06 -23.12
#